data_AF-A0A9D5JWU2-F1
#
_entry.id   AF-A0A9D5JWU2-F1
#
_cell.length_a   1.000
_cell.length_b   1.000
_cell.length_c   1.000
_cell.angle_alpha   90.00
_cell.angle_beta   90.00
_cell.angle_gamma   90.00
#
_symmetry.space_group_name_H-M   'P 1'
#
loop_
_entity.id
_entity.type
_entity.pdbx_description
1 polymer ?
#
loop_
_entity_poly.entity_id
_entity_poly.type
_entity_poly.pdbx_seq_one_letter_code
_entity_poly.pdbx_strand_id
1 'polypeptide(L)' 'MAVDETKTIVAWSLYDWANSAFATTIMAGFFPIFFKQFWSTGVDPTVSTARLGMANSLSGIVVAALAPILGAIADKG' A
#
# COMPACT_ATOMS: atom_id res chain seq x y z
N MET A 1 11.45 28.83 -13.24
CA MET A 1 10.96 28.87 -11.85
C MET A 1 11.89 27.99 -11.04
N ALA A 2 12.86 28.57 -10.33
CA ALA A 2 13.77 27.79 -9.48
C ALA A 2 12.96 27.31 -8.29
N VAL A 3 12.64 26.02 -8.27
CA VAL A 3 12.03 25.41 -7.09
C VAL A 3 13.11 25.44 -6.00
N ASP A 4 12.76 25.95 -4.82
CA ASP A 4 13.64 25.87 -3.65
C ASP A 4 13.90 24.39 -3.35
N GLU A 5 15.10 23.90 -3.68
CA GLU A 5 15.49 22.50 -3.52
C GLU A 5 15.29 22.02 -2.08
N THR A 6 15.54 22.88 -1.10
CA THR A 6 15.38 22.56 0.32
C THR A 6 13.92 22.28 0.66
N LYS A 7 12.99 23.12 0.18
CA LYS A 7 11.55 22.88 0.37
C LYS A 7 11.10 21.59 -0.29
N THR A 8 11.60 21.26 -1.48
CA THR A 8 11.27 20.01 -2.18
C THR A 8 11.78 18.79 -1.42
N ILE A 9 13.03 18.82 -0.97
CA ILE A 9 13.64 17.73 -0.20
C ILE A 9 12.85 17.50 1.09
N VAL A 10 12.51 18.56 1.82
CA VAL A 10 11.72 18.45 3.07
C VAL A 10 10.32 17.93 2.79
N ALA A 11 9.65 18.39 1.73
CA ALA A 11 8.33 17.93 1.35
C ALA A 11 8.32 16.42 1.03
N TRP A 12 9.26 15.96 0.19
CA TRP A 12 9.38 14.54 -0.14
C TRP A 12 9.78 13.68 1.06
N SER A 13 10.67 14.17 1.92
CA SER A 13 11.07 13.45 3.14
C SER A 13 9.90 13.27 4.11
N LEU A 14 9.09 14.32 4.33
CA LEU A 14 7.90 14.24 5.17
C LEU A 14 6.81 13.35 4.56
N TYR A 15 6.64 13.42 3.25
CA TYR A 15 5.72 12.53 2.52
C TYR A 15 6.11 11.06 2.70
N ASP A 16 7.38 10.73 2.48
CA ASP A 16 7.89 9.35 2.59
C ASP A 16 7.83 8.84 4.04
N TRP A 17 8.12 9.70 5.02
CA TRP A 17 7.98 9.40 6.44
C TRP A 17 6.53 9.06 6.81
N ALA A 18 5.57 9.89 6.39
CA ALA A 18 4.16 9.68 6.68
C ALA A 18 3.62 8.42 5.97
N ASN A 19 4.01 8.19 4.71
CA ASN A 19 3.61 7.01 3.95
C ASN A 19 4.11 5.72 4.61
N SER A 20 5.37 5.71 5.05
CA SER A 20 5.96 4.57 5.75
C SER A 20 5.28 4.28 7.10
N ALA A 21 4.97 5.33 7.88
CA ALA A 21 4.23 5.20 9.13
C ALA A 21 2.81 4.64 8.91
N PHE A 22 2.14 5.07 7.85
CA PHE A 22 0.82 4.56 7.46
C PHE A 22 0.87 3.09 7.05
N ALA A 23 1.80 2.71 6.17
CA ALA A 23 1.92 1.34 5.68
C ALA A 23 2.17 0.34 6.82
N THR A 24 3.04 0.70 7.76
CA THR A 24 3.37 -0.18 8.90
C THR A 24 2.21 -0.25 9.91
N THR A 25 1.65 0.88 10.32
CA THR A 25 0.65 0.92 11.38
C THR A 25 -0.72 0.47 10.89
N ILE A 26 -1.18 1.03 9.77
CA ILE A 26 -2.53 0.79 9.27
C ILE A 26 -2.57 -0.47 8.42
N MET A 27 -1.71 -0.58 7.41
CA MET A 27 -1.81 -1.71 6.46
C MET A 27 -1.32 -3.02 7.08
N ALA A 28 -0.17 -3.01 7.79
CA ALA A 28 0.37 -4.23 8.38
C ALA A 28 -0.21 -4.55 9.76
N GLY A 29 -0.38 -3.56 10.64
CA GLY A 29 -0.84 -3.76 12.01
C GLY A 29 -2.36 -3.84 12.16
N PHE A 30 -3.05 -2.76 11.79
CA PHE A 30 -4.49 -2.60 12.06
C PHE A 30 -5.39 -3.39 11.10
N PHE A 31 -5.10 -3.33 9.80
CA PHE A 31 -5.98 -3.84 8.76
C PHE A 31 -6.30 -5.34 8.87
N PRO A 32 -5.35 -6.25 9.19
CA PRO A 32 -5.68 -7.68 9.34
C PRO A 32 -6.69 -7.94 10.46
N ILE A 33 -6.57 -7.20 11.58
CA ILE A 33 -7.48 -7.30 12.73
C ILE A 33 -8.87 -6.82 12.33
N PHE A 34 -8.94 -5.67 11.69
CA PHE A 34 -10.18 -5.09 11.19
C PHE A 34 -10.88 -6.00 10.17
N PHE A 35 -10.14 -6.55 9.21
CA PHE A 35 -10.67 -7.48 8.21
C PHE A 35 -11.27 -8.73 8.87
N LYS A 36 -10.58 -9.32 9.85
CA LYS A 36 -11.13 -10.45 10.61
C LYS A 36 -12.43 -10.06 11.32
N GLN A 37 -12.47 -8.89 11.95
CA GLN A 37 -13.60 -8.44 12.77
C GLN A 37 -14.81 -7.94 11.98
N PHE A 38 -14.65 -7.54 10.72
CA PHE A 38 -15.76 -7.02 9.90
C PHE A 38 -16.08 -7.89 8.67
N TRP A 39 -15.07 -8.40 7.96
CA TRP A 39 -15.23 -9.14 6.71
C TRP A 39 -15.09 -10.65 6.84
N SER A 40 -14.58 -11.14 7.97
CA SER A 40 -14.44 -12.58 8.24
C SER A 40 -14.88 -12.95 9.66
N THR A 41 -16.01 -12.38 10.08
CA THR A 41 -16.63 -12.63 11.39
C THR A 41 -17.05 -14.09 11.56
N GLY A 42 -16.76 -14.67 12.73
CA GLY A 42 -17.16 -16.04 13.08
C GLY A 42 -16.40 -17.15 12.32
N VAL A 43 -15.36 -16.81 11.55
CA VAL A 43 -14.57 -17.77 10.78
C VAL A 43 -13.24 -18.05 11.48
N ASP A 44 -12.73 -19.28 11.33
CA ASP A 44 -11.42 -19.68 11.87
C ASP A 44 -10.30 -18.71 11.44
N PRO A 45 -9.36 -18.34 12.33
CA PRO A 45 -8.26 -17.43 12.01
C PRO A 45 -7.43 -17.85 10.79
N THR A 46 -7.30 -19.15 10.55
CA THR A 46 -6.55 -19.72 9.41
C THR A 46 -7.24 -19.35 8.10
N VAL A 47 -8.56 -19.48 8.05
CA VAL A 47 -9.37 -19.16 6.86
C VAL A 47 -9.39 -17.64 6.62
N SER A 48 -9.51 -16.84 7.68
CA SER A 48 -9.43 -15.37 7.57
C SER A 48 -8.09 -14.92 6.99
N THR A 49 -6.99 -15.51 7.45
CA THR A 49 -5.64 -15.22 6.94
C THR A 49 -5.49 -15.66 5.49
N ALA A 50 -6.02 -16.83 5.12
CA ALA A 50 -6.00 -17.32 3.75
C ALA A 50 -6.76 -16.38 2.79
N ARG A 51 -7.93 -15.86 3.20
CA ARG A 51 -8.70 -14.88 2.42
C ARG A 51 -7.96 -13.57 2.23
N LEU A 52 -7.34 -13.04 3.30
CA LEU A 52 -6.47 -11.88 3.22
C LEU A 52 -5.31 -12.10 2.26
N GLY A 53 -4.65 -13.26 2.35
CA GLY A 53 -3.57 -13.65 1.45
C GLY A 53 -4.01 -13.69 -0.01
N MET A 54 -5.15 -14.33 -0.31
CA MET A 54 -5.70 -14.37 -1.67
C MET A 54 -6.02 -12.98 -2.22
N ALA A 55 -6.62 -12.10 -1.39
CA ALA A 55 -6.89 -10.73 -1.79
C ALA A 55 -5.59 -9.96 -2.12
N ASN A 56 -4.55 -10.14 -1.30
CA ASN A 56 -3.25 -9.53 -1.54
C ASN A 56 -2.58 -10.07 -2.81
N SER A 57 -2.67 -11.38 -3.07
CA SER A 57 -2.16 -11.99 -4.31
C SER A 57 -2.87 -11.46 -5.56
N LEU A 58 -4.21 -11.36 -5.53
CA LEU A 58 -4.96 -10.80 -6.65
C LEU A 58 -4.56 -9.35 -6.91
N SER A 59 -4.42 -8.56 -5.83
CA SER A 59 -3.95 -7.17 -5.92
C SER A 59 -2.55 -7.09 -6.53
N GLY A 60 -1.65 -8.00 -6.13
CA GLY A 60 -0.31 -8.11 -6.71
C GLY A 60 -0.30 -8.44 -8.20
N ILE A 61 -1.20 -9.31 -8.68
CA ILE A 61 -1.34 -9.61 -10.11
C ILE A 61 -1.80 -8.38 -10.88
N VAL A 62 -2.78 -7.65 -10.36
CA VAL A 62 -3.27 -6.40 -10.98
C VAL A 62 -2.14 -5.37 -11.06
N VAL A 63 -1.39 -5.19 -9.97
CA VAL A 63 -0.23 -4.29 -9.95
C VAL A 63 0.83 -4.74 -10.96
N ALA A 64 1.14 -6.04 -11.03
CA ALA A 64 2.13 -6.57 -11.98
C ALA A 64 1.72 -6.33 -13.44
N ALA A 65 0.44 -6.42 -13.76
CA ALA A 65 -0.07 -6.14 -15.10
C ALA A 65 -0.04 -4.64 -15.45
N LEU A 66 -0.33 -3.76 -14.49
CA LEU A 66 -0.41 -2.32 -14.69
C LEU A 66 0.94 -1.60 -14.58
N ALA A 67 1.87 -2.12 -13.78
CA ALA A 67 3.19 -1.56 -13.54
C ALA A 67 3.96 -1.19 -14.83
N PRO A 68 4.07 -2.04 -15.87
CA PRO A 68 4.80 -1.69 -17.09
C PRO A 68 4.16 -0.52 -17.85
N ILE A 69 2.82 -0.42 -17.84
CA ILE A 69 2.09 0.65 -18.53
C ILE A 69 2.30 1.97 -17.79
N LEU A 70 2.13 1.97 -16.47
CA LEU A 70 2.29 3.16 -15.64
C LEU A 70 3.76 3.63 -15.61
N GLY A 71 4.71 2.68 -15.54
CA GLY A 71 6.14 2.99 -15.62
C GLY A 71 6.50 3.65 -16.95
N ALA A 72 6.07 3.08 -18.07
CA ALA A 72 6.32 3.67 -19.39
C ALA A 72 5.67 5.05 -19.60
N ILE A 73 4.63 5.41 -18.83
CA ILE A 73 4.06 6.76 -18.81
C ILE A 73 4.94 7.70 -17.97
N ALA A 74 5.41 7.26 -16.80
CA ALA A 74 6.28 8.04 -15.93
C ALA A 74 7.63 8.35 -16.59
N ASP A 75 8.19 7.42 -17.37
CA ASP A 75 9.49 7.58 -18.05
C ASP A 75 9.46 8.58 -19.23
N LYS A 76 8.28 9.04 -19.65
CA LYS A 76 8.13 9.99 -20.76
C LYS A 76 8.19 11.47 -20.32
N GLY A 77 8.35 11.74 -19.03
CA GLY A 77 8.38 13.09 -18.43
C GLY A 77 9.79 13.64 -18.23
#